data_AF-A0A840HYI1-F1
#
_entry.id   AF-A0A840HYI1-F1
#
_cell.length_a   1.000
_cell.length_b   1.000
_cell.length_c   1.000
_cell.angle_alpha   90.00
_cell.angle_beta   90.00
_cell.angle_gamma   90.00
#
_symmetry.space_group_name_H-M   'P 1'
#
loop_
_entity.id
_entity.type
_entity.pdbx_description
1 polymer ?
#
loop_
_entity_poly.entity_id
_entity_poly.type
_entity_poly.pdbx_seq_one_letter_code
_entity_poly.pdbx_strand_id
1 'polypeptide(L)'
;MDAEREGRLIEFLLDQPVPNLLNAEGTLVAALRDLVEQGNLQLSRHFTREALAALPKGRFFHIQQLFCSVLPHSCEAAEALLPCIEELVLAGGEDLAAGEPVRAFADWLGSDLERADAVLDALSFNRTPRTFVNVLKKVSPLRPVETFEQAYALSASNDIDRRLAGFSALGVCHAIDADAAEDIWNHLATPLDAVIDDREIAVLTDALAERFKEMPDHFAGRIEKVLQGAIERGNRFSRFAASRILFMQRDALPESAVNDLTIRLARLTTTEEGGTVQNLMVIASQLDADRDRLVLSDFILAMHQAGTLKGKTARNVMHGIERADPNLLAWHAARLLLSEDGPAVELYSLVAQGVADSADYDTDLDDLELNAETVEYLGRRALGFLFLSPPLALGIVAAVMRKTSEEARIALGEQLFDVLLRSYPGMADNTERIVGGPEDLAADVLRGAVAKARAYLSALKPVRSIAEFRPSERQRFIQAERQADFWRDIQRNAHDQSDLLQFITVQHLLYGSGSVTHVDSPDGSETRRMEVPMQSHSHEMAMPRLEGLDPVGLNLRLFMLRASRRPE
;
A
#
# COMPACT_ATOMS: atom_id res chain seq x y z
N MET A 1 32.10 29.60 -23.42
CA MET A 1 33.33 30.36 -23.15
C MET A 1 33.06 31.73 -22.52
N ASP A 2 32.22 32.59 -23.10
CA ASP A 2 31.94 33.91 -22.47
C ASP A 2 31.13 33.75 -21.17
N ALA A 3 30.10 32.90 -21.16
CA ALA A 3 29.35 32.55 -19.96
C ALA A 3 30.22 31.92 -18.85
N GLU A 4 31.28 31.18 -19.22
CA GLU A 4 32.24 30.61 -18.27
C GLU A 4 33.08 31.71 -17.61
N ARG A 5 33.66 32.59 -18.43
CA ARG A 5 34.51 33.69 -17.98
C ARG A 5 33.78 34.65 -17.05
N GLU A 6 32.48 34.80 -17.24
CA GLU A 6 31.62 35.69 -16.46
C GLU A 6 30.97 35.00 -15.26
N GLY A 7 31.13 33.68 -15.08
CA GLY A 7 30.47 32.96 -13.98
C GLY A 7 28.96 32.76 -14.17
N ARG A 8 28.46 32.84 -15.41
CA ARG A 8 27.03 32.85 -15.78
C ARG A 8 26.59 31.59 -16.52
N LEU A 9 27.27 30.46 -16.30
CA LEU A 9 26.95 29.20 -16.97
C LEU A 9 25.51 28.75 -16.69
N ILE A 10 25.06 28.82 -15.43
CA ILE A 10 23.72 28.40 -15.04
C ILE A 10 22.64 29.28 -15.68
N GLU A 11 22.87 30.59 -15.79
CA GLU A 11 21.97 31.52 -16.50
C GLU A 11 21.90 31.18 -17.99
N PHE A 12 23.04 30.91 -18.63
CA PHE A 12 23.08 30.48 -20.03
C PHE A 12 22.30 29.18 -20.26
N LEU A 13 22.41 28.21 -19.35
CA LEU A 13 21.69 26.94 -19.43
C LEU A 13 20.17 27.11 -19.25
N LEU A 14 19.74 28.09 -18.44
CA LEU A 14 18.33 28.42 -18.28
C LEU A 14 17.70 28.97 -19.56
N ASP A 15 18.47 29.64 -20.41
CA ASP A 15 18.00 30.17 -21.70
C ASP A 15 17.95 29.10 -22.79
N GLN A 16 18.50 27.90 -22.56
CA GLN A 16 18.46 26.81 -23.53
C GLN A 16 17.12 26.05 -23.53
N PRO A 17 16.63 25.60 -24.70
CA PRO A 17 15.48 24.70 -24.80
C PRO A 17 15.73 23.39 -24.03
N VAL A 18 14.72 22.88 -23.31
CA VAL A 18 14.82 21.61 -22.55
C VAL A 18 15.34 20.43 -23.39
N PRO A 19 14.91 20.21 -24.66
CA PRO A 19 15.46 19.12 -25.48
C PRO A 19 16.98 19.20 -25.68
N ASN A 20 17.54 20.41 -25.71
CA ASN A 20 18.99 20.61 -25.88
C ASN A 20 19.77 20.25 -24.61
N LEU A 21 19.14 20.34 -23.43
CA LEU A 21 19.74 19.97 -22.15
C LEU A 21 19.70 18.44 -21.94
N LEU A 22 18.70 17.77 -22.50
CA LEU A 22 18.46 16.33 -22.30
C LEU A 22 19.09 15.44 -23.38
N ASN A 23 19.41 15.98 -24.55
CA ASN A 23 20.02 15.19 -25.61
C ASN A 23 21.52 14.96 -25.32
N ALA A 24 21.86 13.79 -24.78
CA ALA A 24 23.24 13.41 -24.42
C ALA A 24 24.22 13.37 -25.63
N GLU A 25 23.70 13.27 -26.85
CA GLU A 25 24.47 13.36 -28.11
C GLU A 25 24.30 14.73 -28.80
N GLY A 26 23.58 15.64 -28.15
CA GLY A 26 23.32 16.99 -28.64
C GLY A 26 24.59 17.84 -28.68
N THR A 27 24.61 18.80 -29.61
CA THR A 27 25.74 19.71 -29.82
C THR A 27 26.13 20.50 -28.57
N LEU A 28 25.15 20.86 -27.73
CA LEU A 28 25.40 21.55 -26.46
C LEU A 28 26.14 20.65 -25.45
N VAL A 29 25.68 19.42 -25.24
CA VAL A 29 26.29 18.47 -24.30
C VAL A 29 27.70 18.11 -24.74
N ALA A 30 27.89 17.84 -26.05
CA ALA A 30 29.21 17.58 -26.62
C ALA A 30 30.17 18.76 -26.40
N ALA A 31 29.72 19.99 -26.66
CA ALA A 31 30.55 21.18 -26.43
C ALA A 31 30.90 21.38 -24.94
N LEU A 32 29.98 21.08 -24.02
CA LEU A 32 30.28 21.16 -22.58
C LEU A 32 31.26 20.08 -22.13
N ARG A 33 31.16 18.86 -22.66
CA ARG A 33 32.13 17.78 -22.41
C ARG A 33 33.53 18.18 -22.86
N ASP A 34 33.67 18.66 -24.10
CA ASP A 34 34.96 19.10 -24.64
C ASP A 34 35.60 20.21 -23.77
N LEU A 35 34.78 21.16 -23.30
CA LEU A 35 35.25 22.25 -22.46
C LEU A 35 35.70 21.78 -21.08
N VAL A 36 34.97 20.83 -20.48
CA VAL A 36 35.28 20.25 -19.18
C VAL A 36 36.52 19.35 -19.27
N GLU A 37 36.67 18.56 -20.34
CA GLU A 37 37.81 17.69 -20.58
C GLU A 37 39.11 18.48 -20.81
N GLN A 38 39.02 19.62 -21.47
CA GLN A 38 40.15 20.53 -21.68
C GLN A 38 40.47 21.40 -20.45
N GLY A 39 39.71 21.31 -19.36
CA GLY A 39 39.84 22.15 -18.17
C GLY A 39 39.46 23.62 -18.40
N ASN A 40 38.78 23.91 -19.50
CA ASN A 40 38.30 25.25 -19.86
C ASN A 40 36.97 25.61 -19.17
N LEU A 41 36.30 24.64 -18.56
CA LEU A 41 35.05 24.79 -17.80
C LEU A 41 35.18 24.01 -16.49
N GLN A 42 35.06 24.72 -15.36
CA GLN A 42 35.13 24.11 -14.01
C GLN A 42 33.72 23.98 -13.43
N LEU A 43 33.17 22.78 -13.37
CA LEU A 43 31.85 22.48 -12.85
C LEU A 43 31.70 22.94 -11.38
N SER A 44 32.73 22.74 -10.55
CA SER A 44 32.71 23.13 -9.13
C SER A 44 32.45 24.63 -8.91
N ARG A 45 32.78 25.47 -9.89
CA ARG A 45 32.65 26.93 -9.83
C ARG A 45 31.22 27.44 -10.07
N HIS A 46 30.42 26.71 -10.84
CA HIS A 46 29.09 27.17 -11.26
C HIS A 46 27.94 26.50 -10.53
N PHE A 47 28.16 25.29 -10.04
CA PHE A 47 27.15 24.52 -9.30
C PHE A 47 27.26 24.81 -7.79
N THR A 48 27.11 26.09 -7.42
CA THR A 48 27.13 26.55 -6.02
C THR A 48 25.73 26.62 -5.43
N ARG A 49 25.63 26.73 -4.09
CA ARG A 49 24.36 26.90 -3.38
C ARG A 49 23.53 28.04 -3.93
N GLU A 50 24.15 29.21 -4.15
CA GLU A 50 23.46 30.41 -4.61
C GLU A 50 22.90 30.23 -6.02
N ALA A 51 23.67 29.62 -6.91
CA ALA A 51 23.25 29.39 -8.29
C ALA A 51 22.11 28.36 -8.37
N LEU A 52 22.18 27.28 -7.57
CA LEU A 52 21.16 26.25 -7.52
C LEU A 52 19.86 26.73 -6.87
N ALA A 53 19.94 27.56 -5.82
CA ALA A 53 18.78 28.15 -5.17
C ALA A 53 18.00 29.11 -6.08
N ALA A 54 18.67 29.72 -7.06
CA ALA A 54 18.04 30.60 -8.06
C ALA A 54 17.30 29.84 -9.18
N LEU A 55 17.44 28.51 -9.26
CA LEU A 55 16.81 27.71 -10.32
C LEU A 55 15.31 27.49 -10.08
N PRO A 56 14.46 27.66 -11.13
CA PRO A 56 13.09 27.15 -11.08
C PRO A 56 13.08 25.64 -10.88
N LYS A 57 12.21 25.12 -9.99
CA LYS A 57 12.12 23.68 -9.67
C LYS A 57 12.01 22.77 -10.92
N GLY A 58 11.22 23.18 -11.91
CA GLY A 58 11.08 22.42 -13.17
C GLY A 58 12.34 22.41 -14.05
N ARG A 59 13.24 23.39 -13.90
CA ARG A 59 14.52 23.47 -14.64
C ARG A 59 15.67 22.80 -13.89
N PHE A 60 15.61 22.76 -12.57
CA PHE A 60 16.63 22.16 -11.71
C PHE A 60 17.04 20.74 -12.15
N PHE A 61 16.07 19.82 -12.27
CA PHE A 61 16.36 18.42 -12.60
C PHE A 61 16.97 18.24 -14.00
N HIS A 62 16.60 19.07 -14.97
CA HIS A 62 17.21 19.05 -16.30
C HIS A 62 18.69 19.47 -16.27
N ILE A 63 19.00 20.49 -15.47
CA ILE A 63 20.38 20.99 -15.29
C ILE A 63 21.21 19.99 -14.47
N GLN A 64 20.62 19.37 -13.46
CA GLN A 64 21.23 18.27 -12.70
C GLN A 64 21.57 17.07 -13.60
N GLN A 65 20.65 16.65 -14.47
CA GLN A 65 20.88 15.56 -15.41
C GLN A 65 22.00 15.90 -16.41
N LEU A 66 22.03 17.14 -16.91
CA LEU A 66 23.12 17.63 -17.74
C LEU A 66 24.46 17.53 -17.01
N PHE A 67 24.54 18.01 -15.76
CA PHE A 67 25.74 17.90 -14.93
C PHE A 67 26.22 16.45 -14.82
N CYS A 68 25.32 15.52 -14.51
CA CYS A 68 25.64 14.09 -14.41
C CYS A 68 26.17 13.51 -15.74
N SER A 69 25.70 14.03 -16.89
CA SER A 69 26.14 13.58 -18.22
C SER A 69 27.50 14.12 -18.67
N VAL A 70 27.95 15.23 -18.07
CA VAL A 70 29.21 15.91 -18.39
C VAL A 70 30.30 15.51 -17.40
N LEU A 71 29.96 15.31 -16.13
CA LEU A 71 30.86 14.94 -15.03
C LEU A 71 31.90 13.84 -15.38
N PRO A 72 31.57 12.76 -16.12
CA PRO A 72 32.55 11.72 -16.46
C PRO A 72 33.78 12.22 -17.22
N HIS A 73 33.67 13.38 -17.88
CA HIS A 73 34.74 13.98 -18.68
C HIS A 73 35.52 15.05 -17.92
N SER A 74 35.21 15.27 -16.63
CA SER A 74 35.90 16.28 -15.82
C SER A 74 37.36 15.95 -15.59
N CYS A 75 38.21 16.96 -15.78
CA CYS A 75 39.61 16.97 -15.39
C CYS A 75 39.85 17.69 -14.05
N GLU A 76 38.78 18.13 -13.36
CA GLU A 76 38.90 18.76 -12.04
C GLU A 76 39.37 17.75 -10.99
N ALA A 77 40.06 18.25 -9.97
CA ALA A 77 40.42 17.45 -8.80
C ALA A 77 39.15 16.97 -8.10
N ALA A 78 39.12 15.70 -7.70
CA ALA A 78 37.90 15.05 -7.23
C ALA A 78 37.36 15.67 -5.93
N GLU A 79 38.26 16.12 -5.05
CA GLU A 79 37.95 16.85 -3.83
C GLU A 79 37.29 18.21 -4.08
N ALA A 80 37.58 18.85 -5.23
CA ALA A 80 36.99 20.14 -5.60
C ALA A 80 35.53 20.00 -6.04
N LEU A 81 35.13 18.82 -6.52
CA LEU A 81 33.77 18.52 -6.96
C LEU A 81 32.84 18.11 -5.80
N LEU A 82 33.38 17.64 -4.67
CA LEU A 82 32.57 17.23 -3.53
C LEU A 82 31.54 18.29 -3.07
N PRO A 83 31.89 19.58 -2.88
CA PRO A 83 30.94 20.59 -2.45
C PRO A 83 29.78 20.78 -3.44
N CYS A 84 30.03 20.73 -4.75
CA CYS A 84 28.96 20.93 -5.73
C CYS A 84 28.01 19.73 -5.80
N ILE A 85 28.53 18.50 -5.60
CA ILE A 85 27.69 17.30 -5.46
C ILE A 85 26.77 17.42 -4.24
N GLU A 86 27.30 17.87 -3.09
CA GLU A 86 26.49 18.06 -1.89
C GLU A 86 25.38 19.09 -2.10
N GLU A 87 25.70 20.24 -2.70
CA GLU A 87 24.70 21.28 -2.96
C GLU A 87 23.64 20.83 -3.97
N LEU A 88 24.01 20.03 -4.98
CA LEU A 88 23.04 19.42 -5.90
C LEU A 88 22.10 18.45 -5.17
N VAL A 89 22.61 17.60 -4.27
CA VAL A 89 21.78 16.68 -3.49
C VAL A 89 20.85 17.44 -2.55
N LEU A 90 21.38 18.45 -1.86
CA LEU A 90 20.61 19.30 -0.95
C LEU A 90 19.51 20.07 -1.70
N ALA A 91 19.80 20.62 -2.87
CA ALA A 91 18.83 21.33 -3.70
C ALA A 91 17.75 20.40 -4.29
N GLY A 92 18.08 19.14 -4.59
CA GLY A 92 17.13 18.12 -5.06
C GLY A 92 16.17 17.60 -3.97
N GLY A 93 16.54 17.72 -2.69
CA GLY A 93 15.68 17.36 -1.57
C GLY A 93 15.36 15.86 -1.49
N GLU A 94 14.07 15.54 -1.30
CA GLU A 94 13.56 14.16 -1.16
C GLU A 94 13.14 13.52 -2.50
N ASP A 95 13.38 14.20 -3.63
CA ASP A 95 13.07 13.65 -4.95
C ASP A 95 13.91 12.39 -5.24
N LEU A 96 13.33 11.42 -5.95
CA LEU A 96 14.01 10.18 -6.33
C LEU A 96 15.26 10.45 -7.19
N ALA A 97 15.26 11.52 -7.99
CA ALA A 97 16.40 11.94 -8.81
C ALA A 97 17.48 12.71 -8.01
N ALA A 98 17.21 13.14 -6.77
CA ALA A 98 18.17 13.91 -5.97
C ALA A 98 19.48 13.14 -5.69
N GLY A 99 19.46 11.80 -5.71
CA GLY A 99 20.64 10.96 -5.53
C GLY A 99 21.50 10.75 -6.79
N GLU A 100 21.05 11.18 -7.96
CA GLU A 100 21.73 10.94 -9.24
C GLU A 100 23.16 11.53 -9.34
N PRO A 101 23.45 12.75 -8.83
CA PRO A 101 24.78 13.34 -8.88
C PRO A 101 25.79 12.53 -8.09
N VAL A 102 25.38 12.01 -6.93
CA VAL A 102 26.24 11.16 -6.11
C VAL A 102 26.56 9.86 -6.82
N ARG A 103 25.58 9.26 -7.51
CA ARG A 103 25.78 8.06 -8.31
C ARG A 103 26.76 8.31 -9.46
N ALA A 104 26.56 9.39 -10.22
CA ALA A 104 27.43 9.76 -11.33
C ALA A 104 28.86 10.06 -10.86
N PHE A 105 29.01 10.76 -9.73
CA PHE A 105 30.31 11.04 -9.12
C PHE A 105 31.01 9.76 -8.65
N ALA A 106 30.27 8.87 -7.99
CA ALA A 106 30.81 7.60 -7.53
C ALA A 106 31.23 6.68 -8.71
N ASP A 107 30.49 6.68 -9.82
CA ASP A 107 30.87 5.98 -11.05
C ASP A 107 32.14 6.60 -11.69
N TRP A 108 32.27 7.93 -11.67
CA TRP A 108 33.47 8.63 -12.15
C TRP A 108 34.71 8.34 -11.28
N LEU A 109 34.57 8.28 -9.95
CA LEU A 109 35.65 7.85 -9.05
C LEU A 109 36.07 6.40 -9.31
N GLY A 110 35.12 5.52 -9.61
CA GLY A 110 35.42 4.12 -9.92
C GLY A 110 36.28 3.90 -11.16
N SER A 111 36.44 4.93 -12.02
CA SER A 111 37.26 4.87 -13.23
C SER A 111 38.74 5.20 -13.02
N ASP A 112 39.10 5.82 -11.89
CA ASP A 112 40.46 6.27 -11.58
C ASP A 112 40.73 6.20 -10.08
N LEU A 113 41.64 5.30 -9.69
CA LEU A 113 41.95 5.02 -8.29
C LEU A 113 42.63 6.18 -7.56
N GLU A 114 43.38 7.04 -8.25
CA GLU A 114 44.01 8.19 -7.60
C GLU A 114 42.96 9.23 -7.16
N ARG A 115 41.87 9.36 -7.94
CA ARG A 115 40.73 10.22 -7.58
C ARG A 115 39.98 9.67 -6.37
N ALA A 116 39.82 8.34 -6.32
CA ALA A 116 39.20 7.68 -5.19
C ALA A 116 40.02 7.91 -3.91
N ASP A 117 41.35 7.75 -3.97
CA ASP A 117 42.25 7.97 -2.84
C ASP A 117 42.21 9.43 -2.38
N ALA A 118 42.27 10.40 -3.30
CA ALA A 118 42.16 11.83 -2.97
C ALA A 118 40.82 12.18 -2.30
N VAL A 119 39.71 11.57 -2.73
CA VAL A 119 38.40 11.77 -2.10
C VAL A 119 38.32 11.11 -0.73
N LEU A 120 38.86 9.91 -0.56
CA LEU A 120 38.92 9.25 0.75
C LEU A 120 39.72 10.07 1.75
N ASP A 121 40.83 10.69 1.33
CA ASP A 121 41.62 11.60 2.17
C ASP A 121 40.89 12.93 2.43
N ALA A 122 40.18 13.45 1.43
CA ALA A 122 39.48 14.73 1.50
C ALA A 122 38.10 14.66 2.19
N LEU A 123 37.52 13.47 2.35
CA LEU A 123 36.29 13.21 3.10
C LEU A 123 36.54 13.47 4.59
N SER A 124 36.65 14.75 4.93
CA SER A 124 36.68 15.23 6.30
C SER A 124 35.37 14.91 7.01
N PHE A 125 35.48 14.64 8.31
CA PHE A 125 34.38 14.23 9.21
C PHE A 125 33.14 15.18 9.26
N ASN A 126 33.10 16.31 8.54
CA ASN A 126 32.03 17.32 8.61
C ASN A 126 31.04 17.31 7.42
N ARG A 127 31.10 16.31 6.54
CA ARG A 127 30.32 16.24 5.29
C ARG A 127 29.04 15.42 5.43
N THR A 128 28.10 15.60 4.50
CA THR A 128 26.76 14.99 4.60
C THR A 128 26.82 13.45 4.58
N PRO A 129 26.20 12.75 5.55
CA PRO A 129 26.22 11.27 5.65
C PRO A 129 25.83 10.52 4.37
N ARG A 130 24.87 11.06 3.60
CA ARG A 130 24.32 10.43 2.38
C ARG A 130 25.30 10.43 1.19
N THR A 131 26.09 11.48 1.05
CA THR A 131 27.11 11.58 -0.01
C THR A 131 28.26 10.63 0.28
N PHE A 132 28.69 10.59 1.54
CA PHE A 132 29.74 9.71 2.04
C PHE A 132 29.44 8.22 1.78
N VAL A 133 28.28 7.72 2.20
CA VAL A 133 27.92 6.29 2.08
C VAL A 133 27.87 5.82 0.63
N ASN A 134 27.32 6.62 -0.29
CA ASN A 134 27.21 6.25 -1.70
C ASN A 134 28.57 6.26 -2.42
N VAL A 135 29.46 7.20 -2.08
CA VAL A 135 30.84 7.21 -2.56
C VAL A 135 31.57 5.96 -2.07
N LEU A 136 31.49 5.64 -0.78
CA LEU A 136 32.10 4.44 -0.22
C LEU A 136 31.58 3.16 -0.88
N LYS A 137 30.28 3.05 -1.17
CA LYS A 137 29.72 1.88 -1.86
C LYS A 137 30.40 1.57 -3.20
N LYS A 138 30.87 2.59 -3.93
CA LYS A 138 31.57 2.41 -5.21
C LYS A 138 33.09 2.27 -5.08
N VAL A 139 33.67 2.96 -4.11
CA VAL A 139 35.13 2.92 -3.87
C VAL A 139 35.55 1.67 -3.10
N SER A 140 34.70 1.13 -2.24
CA SER A 140 35.05 0.03 -1.35
C SER A 140 35.50 -1.25 -2.06
N PRO A 141 34.91 -1.70 -3.19
CA PRO A 141 35.46 -2.81 -3.96
C PRO A 141 36.89 -2.59 -4.49
N LEU A 142 37.31 -1.33 -4.64
CA LEU A 142 38.62 -0.94 -5.17
C LEU A 142 39.65 -0.69 -4.05
N ARG A 143 39.18 -0.37 -2.84
CA ARG A 143 39.95 -0.01 -1.64
C ARG A 143 39.29 -0.56 -0.36
N PRO A 144 39.20 -1.90 -0.20
CA PRO A 144 38.40 -2.49 0.87
C PRO A 144 38.99 -2.21 2.26
N VAL A 145 40.32 -2.16 2.40
CA VAL A 145 40.99 -1.91 3.69
C VAL A 145 40.76 -0.47 4.14
N GLU A 146 41.07 0.50 3.29
CA GLU A 146 41.02 1.93 3.61
C GLU A 146 39.58 2.38 3.87
N THR A 147 38.64 1.88 3.06
CA THR A 147 37.22 2.19 3.26
C THR A 147 36.66 1.58 4.54
N PHE A 148 37.10 0.37 4.92
CA PHE A 148 36.73 -0.23 6.20
C PHE A 148 37.28 0.58 7.39
N GLU A 149 38.58 0.95 7.37
CA GLU A 149 39.18 1.72 8.46
C GLU A 149 38.48 3.08 8.68
N GLN A 150 38.13 3.77 7.59
CA GLN A 150 37.38 5.03 7.67
C GLN A 150 35.96 4.85 8.20
N ALA A 151 35.22 3.86 7.68
CA ALA A 151 33.87 3.55 8.14
C ALA A 151 33.86 3.12 9.63
N TYR A 152 34.86 2.35 10.03
CA TYR A 152 35.07 1.94 11.43
C TYR A 152 35.34 3.15 12.33
N ALA A 153 36.26 4.04 11.95
CA ALA A 153 36.57 5.25 12.70
C ALA A 153 35.33 6.16 12.88
N LEU A 154 34.49 6.27 11.84
CA LEU A 154 33.23 7.02 11.91
C LEU A 154 32.21 6.37 12.83
N SER A 155 32.09 5.04 12.80
CA SER A 155 31.17 4.30 13.67
C SER A 155 31.52 4.44 15.17
N ALA A 156 32.75 4.83 15.49
CA ALA A 156 33.22 5.10 16.84
C ALA A 156 33.08 6.59 17.26
N SER A 157 32.50 7.44 16.41
CA SER A 157 32.34 8.88 16.67
C SER A 157 31.32 9.18 17.78
N ASN A 158 31.61 10.18 18.61
CA ASN A 158 30.65 10.72 19.59
C ASN A 158 29.52 11.53 18.93
N ASP A 159 29.77 12.09 17.75
CA ASP A 159 28.75 12.75 16.93
C ASP A 159 27.83 11.70 16.30
N ILE A 160 26.52 11.82 16.54
CA ILE A 160 25.55 10.82 16.09
C ILE A 160 25.45 10.73 14.58
N ASP A 161 25.42 11.84 13.85
CA ASP A 161 25.26 11.82 12.39
C ASP A 161 26.48 11.16 11.72
N ARG A 162 27.67 11.41 12.25
CA ARG A 162 28.90 10.70 11.82
C ARG A 162 28.85 9.22 12.14
N ARG A 163 28.38 8.86 13.33
CA ARG A 163 28.26 7.47 13.76
C ARG A 163 27.28 6.69 12.89
N LEU A 164 26.11 7.28 12.59
CA LEU A 164 25.13 6.72 11.65
C LEU A 164 25.71 6.56 10.23
N ALA A 165 26.50 7.54 9.76
CA ALA A 165 27.20 7.44 8.49
C ALA A 165 28.20 6.26 8.48
N GLY A 166 28.95 6.10 9.57
CA GLY A 166 29.88 4.97 9.75
C GLY A 166 29.19 3.62 9.73
N PHE A 167 28.08 3.46 10.45
CA PHE A 167 27.28 2.22 10.41
C PHE A 167 26.73 1.93 9.02
N SER A 168 26.14 2.93 8.36
CA SER A 168 25.62 2.80 7.00
C SER A 168 26.72 2.38 6.01
N ALA A 169 27.91 2.98 6.14
CA ALA A 169 29.08 2.66 5.34
C ALA A 169 29.56 1.23 5.57
N LEU A 170 29.70 0.81 6.82
CA LEU A 170 30.07 -0.56 7.18
C LEU A 170 29.07 -1.59 6.66
N GLY A 171 27.80 -1.24 6.48
CA GLY A 171 26.82 -2.13 5.84
C GLY A 171 27.08 -2.40 4.35
N VAL A 172 27.77 -1.48 3.65
CA VAL A 172 27.99 -1.53 2.19
C VAL A 172 29.46 -1.69 1.78
N CYS A 173 30.41 -1.64 2.73
CA CYS A 173 31.82 -1.87 2.45
C CYS A 173 32.05 -3.29 1.88
N HIS A 174 32.95 -3.45 0.93
CA HIS A 174 33.35 -4.77 0.45
C HIS A 174 34.21 -5.46 1.51
N ALA A 175 33.82 -6.66 1.94
CA ALA A 175 34.64 -7.47 2.84
C ALA A 175 35.77 -8.15 2.05
N ILE A 176 36.97 -8.18 2.62
CA ILE A 176 38.16 -8.78 1.96
C ILE A 176 38.06 -10.30 1.93
N ASP A 177 37.49 -10.88 3.00
CA ASP A 177 37.24 -12.30 3.16
C ASP A 177 36.02 -12.53 4.08
N ALA A 178 35.69 -13.81 4.31
CA ALA A 178 34.54 -14.20 5.12
C ALA A 178 34.71 -13.84 6.61
N ASP A 179 35.95 -13.88 7.12
CA ASP A 179 36.24 -13.56 8.52
C ASP A 179 36.03 -12.05 8.77
N ALA A 180 36.51 -11.19 7.86
CA ALA A 180 36.27 -9.76 7.88
C ALA A 180 34.78 -9.41 7.75
N ALA A 181 34.01 -10.17 6.95
CA ALA A 181 32.57 -10.00 6.87
C ALA A 181 31.86 -10.32 8.19
N GLU A 182 32.28 -11.38 8.89
CA GLU A 182 31.76 -11.71 10.23
C GLU A 182 32.21 -10.70 11.29
N ASP A 183 33.42 -10.17 11.22
CA ASP A 183 33.89 -9.11 12.13
C ASP A 183 33.08 -7.82 11.97
N ILE A 184 32.81 -7.40 10.72
CA ILE A 184 31.92 -6.28 10.42
C ILE A 184 30.53 -6.54 11.00
N TRP A 185 29.98 -7.74 10.78
CA TRP A 185 28.68 -8.13 11.31
C TRP A 185 28.64 -7.98 12.83
N ASN A 186 29.63 -8.55 13.53
CA ASN A 186 29.68 -8.54 14.98
C ASN A 186 29.85 -7.11 15.52
N HIS A 187 30.65 -6.28 14.86
CA HIS A 187 30.78 -4.86 15.22
C HIS A 187 29.46 -4.09 15.09
N LEU A 188 28.68 -4.33 14.04
CA LEU A 188 27.37 -3.72 13.84
C LEU A 188 26.29 -4.29 14.79
N ALA A 189 26.33 -5.60 15.08
CA ALA A 189 25.32 -6.26 15.91
C ALA A 189 25.50 -5.98 17.41
N THR A 190 26.74 -5.86 17.90
CA THR A 190 27.05 -5.64 19.31
C THR A 190 26.34 -4.44 19.95
N PRO A 191 26.32 -3.23 19.35
CA PRO A 191 25.67 -2.08 19.95
C PRO A 191 24.14 -2.19 19.97
N LEU A 192 23.53 -3.04 19.13
CA LEU A 192 22.09 -3.07 18.90
C LEU A 192 21.28 -3.30 20.19
N ASP A 193 21.80 -4.06 21.14
CA ASP A 193 21.11 -4.34 22.41
C ASP A 193 21.18 -3.19 23.42
N ALA A 194 22.18 -2.31 23.30
CA ALA A 194 22.42 -1.19 24.22
C ALA A 194 21.89 0.16 23.70
N VAL A 195 21.71 0.30 22.39
CA VAL A 195 21.24 1.54 21.76
C VAL A 195 19.78 1.83 22.11
N ILE A 196 19.51 3.10 22.45
CA ILE A 196 18.17 3.62 22.77
C ILE A 196 17.62 4.51 21.64
N ASP A 197 18.49 5.14 20.86
CA ASP A 197 18.08 6.03 19.77
C ASP A 197 17.49 5.25 18.58
N ASP A 198 16.26 5.57 18.20
CA ASP A 198 15.53 4.87 17.14
C ASP A 198 16.17 5.01 15.75
N ARG A 199 16.86 6.13 15.46
CA ARG A 199 17.56 6.30 14.18
C ARG A 199 18.79 5.41 14.12
N GLU A 200 19.48 5.26 15.25
CA GLU A 200 20.64 4.38 15.38
C GLU A 200 20.25 2.91 15.25
N ILE A 201 19.14 2.48 15.88
CA ILE A 201 18.58 1.13 15.68
C ILE A 201 18.22 0.92 14.20
N ALA A 202 17.54 1.88 13.56
CA ALA A 202 17.14 1.77 12.16
C ALA A 202 18.35 1.62 11.21
N VAL A 203 19.37 2.47 11.38
CA VAL A 203 20.58 2.45 10.54
C VAL A 203 21.38 1.17 10.76
N LEU A 204 21.54 0.70 12.01
CA LEU A 204 22.21 -0.57 12.29
C LEU A 204 21.45 -1.74 11.66
N THR A 205 20.11 -1.74 11.75
CA THR A 205 19.24 -2.75 11.14
C THR A 205 19.41 -2.77 9.62
N ASP A 206 19.40 -1.61 8.97
CA ASP A 206 19.63 -1.48 7.53
C ASP A 206 21.04 -1.94 7.13
N ALA A 207 22.07 -1.57 7.88
CA ALA A 207 23.45 -1.96 7.61
C ALA A 207 23.65 -3.48 7.75
N LEU A 208 23.08 -4.10 8.78
CA LEU A 208 23.10 -5.54 8.97
C LEU A 208 22.33 -6.27 7.86
N ALA A 209 21.20 -5.74 7.42
CA ALA A 209 20.44 -6.32 6.32
C ALA A 209 21.13 -6.17 4.95
N GLU A 210 21.89 -5.10 4.71
CA GLU A 210 22.74 -5.01 3.52
C GLU A 210 23.87 -6.04 3.59
N ARG A 211 24.54 -6.18 4.75
CA ARG A 211 25.59 -7.17 4.95
C ARG A 211 25.09 -8.60 4.80
N PHE A 212 23.90 -8.89 5.31
CA PHE A 212 23.28 -10.23 5.29
C PHE A 212 23.22 -10.84 3.89
N LYS A 213 23.08 -10.01 2.83
CA LYS A 213 23.04 -10.48 1.44
C LYS A 213 24.29 -11.24 1.00
N GLU A 214 25.43 -10.98 1.65
CA GLU A 214 26.72 -11.59 1.36
C GLU A 214 27.09 -12.68 2.39
N MET A 215 26.28 -12.88 3.43
CA MET A 215 26.56 -13.83 4.51
C MET A 215 26.02 -15.23 4.20
N PRO A 216 26.64 -16.30 4.75
CA PRO A 216 26.12 -17.65 4.60
C PRO A 216 24.77 -17.87 5.31
N ASP A 217 23.98 -18.84 4.84
CA ASP A 217 22.61 -19.13 5.31
C ASP A 217 22.46 -19.29 6.83
N HIS A 218 23.49 -19.74 7.55
CA HIS A 218 23.44 -19.88 9.01
C HIS A 218 23.30 -18.55 9.76
N PHE A 219 23.46 -17.41 9.07
CA PHE A 219 23.15 -16.08 9.59
C PHE A 219 21.65 -15.72 9.56
N ALA A 220 20.79 -16.51 8.90
CA ALA A 220 19.36 -16.25 8.80
C ALA A 220 18.69 -16.03 10.18
N GLY A 221 19.01 -16.89 11.16
CA GLY A 221 18.50 -16.72 12.53
C GLY A 221 19.08 -15.51 13.28
N ARG A 222 20.23 -14.98 12.85
CA ARG A 222 20.80 -13.74 13.41
C ARG A 222 20.08 -12.51 12.86
N ILE A 223 19.85 -12.44 11.55
CA ILE A 223 19.10 -11.31 10.96
C ILE A 223 17.63 -11.29 11.40
N GLU A 224 17.01 -12.46 11.62
CA GLU A 224 15.67 -12.56 12.19
C GLU A 224 15.58 -11.88 13.56
N LYS A 225 16.55 -12.13 14.45
CA LYS A 225 16.62 -11.48 15.77
C LYS A 225 16.85 -9.97 15.68
N VAL A 226 17.64 -9.52 14.71
CA VAL A 226 17.88 -8.09 14.45
C VAL A 226 16.56 -7.43 14.05
N LEU A 227 15.83 -8.00 13.10
CA LEU A 227 14.53 -7.50 12.66
C LEU A 227 13.49 -7.53 13.79
N GLN A 228 13.44 -8.60 14.57
CA GLN A 228 12.57 -8.70 15.73
C GLN A 228 12.87 -7.59 16.74
N GLY A 229 14.15 -7.36 17.06
CA GLY A 229 14.58 -6.29 17.95
C GLY A 229 14.19 -4.90 17.45
N ALA A 230 14.39 -4.64 16.15
CA ALA A 230 14.00 -3.39 15.51
C ALA A 230 12.48 -3.14 15.56
N ILE A 231 11.68 -4.19 15.41
CA ILE A 231 10.21 -4.12 15.47
C ILE A 231 9.71 -3.88 16.90
N GLU A 232 10.26 -4.62 17.87
CA GLU A 232 9.76 -4.63 19.26
C GLU A 232 10.29 -3.47 20.10
N ARG A 233 11.58 -3.13 19.98
CA ARG A 233 12.22 -2.07 20.77
C ARG A 233 12.21 -0.73 20.05
N GLY A 234 12.20 -0.76 18.72
CA GLY A 234 12.21 0.43 17.89
C GLY A 234 10.84 1.11 17.76
N ASN A 235 10.86 2.25 17.09
CA ASN A 235 9.71 3.10 16.79
C ASN A 235 9.68 3.38 15.27
N ARG A 236 9.18 4.57 14.86
CA ARG A 236 8.97 4.98 13.48
C ARG A 236 10.11 4.63 12.51
N PHE A 237 11.37 4.93 12.85
CA PHE A 237 12.49 4.73 11.93
C PHE A 237 12.87 3.24 11.84
N SER A 238 12.96 2.55 12.98
CA SER A 238 13.34 1.13 13.02
C SER A 238 12.29 0.22 12.39
N ARG A 239 11.00 0.50 12.63
CA ARG A 239 9.90 -0.23 12.01
C ARG A 239 9.81 0.04 10.52
N PHE A 240 10.09 1.26 10.08
CA PHE A 240 10.18 1.57 8.66
C PHE A 240 11.33 0.77 8.00
N ALA A 241 12.53 0.76 8.59
CA ALA A 241 13.66 -0.04 8.13
C ALA A 241 13.30 -1.54 8.06
N ALA A 242 12.78 -2.12 9.16
CA ALA A 242 12.36 -3.51 9.21
C ALA A 242 11.29 -3.84 8.14
N SER A 243 10.29 -2.98 7.96
CA SER A 243 9.25 -3.15 6.93
C SER A 243 9.82 -3.16 5.52
N ARG A 244 10.81 -2.30 5.25
CA ARG A 244 11.48 -2.21 3.94
C ARG A 244 12.32 -3.46 3.69
N ILE A 245 12.99 -4.00 4.71
CA ILE A 245 13.79 -5.22 4.59
C ILE A 245 12.89 -6.44 4.35
N LEU A 246 11.81 -6.60 5.12
CA LEU A 246 10.83 -7.68 4.93
C LEU A 246 10.21 -7.66 3.52
N PHE A 247 9.96 -6.46 2.99
CA PHE A 247 9.47 -6.28 1.62
C PHE A 247 10.54 -6.58 0.54
N MET A 248 11.76 -6.07 0.69
CA MET A 248 12.79 -6.11 -0.36
C MET A 248 13.63 -7.39 -0.36
N GLN A 249 13.75 -8.08 0.78
CA GLN A 249 14.64 -9.22 0.98
C GLN A 249 13.91 -10.48 1.45
N ARG A 250 12.61 -10.60 1.13
CA ARG A 250 11.76 -11.73 1.54
C ARG A 250 12.39 -13.09 1.22
N ASP A 251 12.95 -13.24 0.02
CA ASP A 251 13.51 -14.51 -0.47
C ASP A 251 14.78 -14.95 0.27
N ALA A 252 15.45 -14.03 0.98
CA ALA A 252 16.65 -14.32 1.75
C ALA A 252 16.34 -14.79 3.18
N LEU A 253 15.08 -14.73 3.62
CA LEU A 253 14.65 -15.10 4.96
C LEU A 253 13.76 -16.35 4.93
N PRO A 254 13.78 -17.18 6.00
CA PRO A 254 12.82 -18.27 6.12
C PRO A 254 11.38 -17.76 6.08
N GLU A 255 10.51 -18.42 5.32
CA GLU A 255 9.11 -18.01 5.14
C GLU A 255 8.36 -17.88 6.47
N SER A 256 8.58 -18.79 7.42
CA SER A 256 8.00 -18.71 8.76
C SER A 256 8.41 -17.44 9.51
N ALA A 257 9.68 -17.04 9.40
CA ALA A 257 10.20 -15.82 10.03
C ALA A 257 9.58 -14.57 9.39
N VAL A 258 9.47 -14.53 8.07
CA VAL A 258 8.82 -13.42 7.36
C VAL A 258 7.37 -13.25 7.82
N ASN A 259 6.62 -14.35 7.92
CA ASN A 259 5.22 -14.33 8.34
C ASN A 259 5.06 -13.82 9.77
N ASP A 260 5.84 -14.35 10.71
CA ASP A 260 5.80 -13.94 12.12
C ASP A 260 6.21 -12.48 12.32
N LEU A 261 7.27 -12.04 11.66
CA LEU A 261 7.75 -10.65 11.73
C LEU A 261 6.75 -9.69 11.09
N THR A 262 6.09 -10.07 9.98
CA THR A 262 5.07 -9.25 9.31
C THR A 262 3.85 -9.02 10.19
N ILE A 263 3.33 -10.08 10.83
CA ILE A 263 2.19 -9.99 11.75
C ILE A 263 2.57 -9.13 12.97
N ARG A 264 3.77 -9.32 13.51
CA ARG A 264 4.27 -8.55 14.66
C ARG A 264 4.43 -7.07 14.33
N LEU A 265 5.01 -6.75 13.18
CA LEU A 265 5.14 -5.39 12.68
C LEU A 265 3.76 -4.75 12.48
N ALA A 266 2.81 -5.46 11.87
CA ALA A 266 1.44 -4.97 11.69
C ALA A 266 0.75 -4.62 13.01
N ARG A 267 0.99 -5.41 14.07
CA ARG A 267 0.42 -5.19 15.40
C ARG A 267 1.00 -3.96 16.10
N LEU A 268 2.28 -3.66 15.88
CA LEU A 268 2.98 -2.57 16.58
C LEU A 268 2.98 -1.25 15.80
N THR A 269 2.69 -1.28 14.49
CA THR A 269 2.66 -0.09 13.63
C THR A 269 1.50 0.84 14.00
N THR A 270 1.73 2.14 14.09
CA THR A 270 0.72 3.16 14.43
C THR A 270 0.21 3.90 13.20
N THR A 271 -0.87 4.68 13.36
CA THR A 271 -1.46 5.46 12.25
C THR A 271 -0.57 6.60 11.74
N GLU A 272 0.45 7.02 12.51
CA GLU A 272 1.41 8.07 12.11
C GLU A 272 2.52 7.54 11.21
N GLU A 273 2.69 6.21 11.12
CA GLU A 273 3.74 5.52 10.38
C GLU A 273 3.31 5.18 8.94
N GLY A 274 2.83 6.19 8.19
CA GLY A 274 2.24 5.98 6.86
C GLY A 274 3.13 5.21 5.87
N GLY A 275 4.45 5.44 5.89
CA GLY A 275 5.41 4.69 5.07
C GLY A 275 5.50 3.20 5.43
N THR A 276 5.46 2.89 6.73
CA THR A 276 5.45 1.51 7.23
C THR A 276 4.15 0.81 6.82
N VAL A 277 3.00 1.49 6.96
CA VAL A 277 1.70 0.97 6.50
C VAL A 277 1.71 0.69 5.00
N GLN A 278 2.32 1.55 4.19
CA GLN A 278 2.45 1.32 2.76
C GLN A 278 3.31 0.08 2.45
N ASN A 279 4.45 -0.10 3.11
CA ASN A 279 5.28 -1.30 2.95
C ASN A 279 4.52 -2.57 3.36
N LEU A 280 3.77 -2.53 4.47
CA LEU A 280 2.92 -3.63 4.90
C LEU A 280 1.85 -4.01 3.86
N MET A 281 1.28 -3.03 3.14
CA MET A 281 0.36 -3.31 2.03
C MET A 281 1.02 -4.00 0.86
N VAL A 282 2.26 -3.63 0.54
CA VAL A 282 3.02 -4.32 -0.50
C VAL A 282 3.35 -5.75 -0.07
N ILE A 283 3.79 -5.95 1.17
CA ILE A 283 4.03 -7.30 1.72
C ILE A 283 2.76 -8.15 1.64
N ALA A 284 1.61 -7.61 2.07
CA ALA A 284 0.33 -8.31 1.99
C ALA A 284 -0.05 -8.69 0.55
N SER A 285 0.24 -7.83 -0.44
CA SER A 285 -0.02 -8.13 -1.86
C SER A 285 0.89 -9.20 -2.46
N GLN A 286 2.00 -9.52 -1.79
CA GLN A 286 2.91 -10.59 -2.17
C GLN A 286 2.57 -11.92 -1.48
N LEU A 287 1.65 -11.95 -0.53
CA LEU A 287 1.15 -13.18 0.06
C LEU A 287 0.18 -13.86 -0.92
N ASP A 288 0.28 -15.18 -1.05
CA ASP A 288 -0.70 -15.94 -1.80
C ASP A 288 -1.98 -16.03 -0.98
N ALA A 289 -3.10 -15.55 -1.55
CA ALA A 289 -4.33 -15.38 -0.79
C ALA A 289 -4.93 -16.71 -0.27
N ASP A 290 -4.65 -17.85 -0.92
CA ASP A 290 -5.14 -19.17 -0.48
C ASP A 290 -4.09 -19.91 0.36
N ARG A 291 -2.86 -20.04 -0.16
CA ARG A 291 -1.77 -20.74 0.55
C ARG A 291 -1.43 -20.04 1.87
N ASP A 292 -1.41 -18.71 1.88
CA ASP A 292 -1.01 -17.90 3.03
C ASP A 292 -2.23 -17.32 3.79
N ARG A 293 -3.46 -17.83 3.54
CA ARG A 293 -4.72 -17.30 4.13
C ARG A 293 -4.72 -17.19 5.65
N LEU A 294 -4.05 -18.10 6.36
CA LEU A 294 -3.92 -18.02 7.82
C LEU A 294 -3.09 -16.78 8.22
N VAL A 295 -1.93 -16.60 7.60
CA VAL A 295 -1.03 -15.46 7.83
C VAL A 295 -1.73 -14.15 7.48
N LEU A 296 -2.41 -14.11 6.32
CA LEU A 296 -3.12 -12.93 5.85
C LEU A 296 -4.24 -12.52 6.81
N SER A 297 -4.97 -13.48 7.38
CA SER A 297 -6.02 -13.17 8.35
C SER A 297 -5.46 -12.67 9.69
N ASP A 298 -4.34 -13.23 10.17
CA ASP A 298 -3.67 -12.74 11.39
C ASP A 298 -3.09 -11.35 11.18
N PHE A 299 -2.58 -11.08 9.99
CA PHE A 299 -2.13 -9.77 9.55
C PHE A 299 -3.28 -8.74 9.53
N ILE A 300 -4.44 -9.09 8.95
CA ILE A 300 -5.64 -8.24 8.93
C ILE A 300 -6.08 -7.89 10.35
N LEU A 301 -6.14 -8.89 11.24
CA LEU A 301 -6.51 -8.68 12.63
C LEU A 301 -5.50 -7.78 13.34
N ALA A 302 -4.20 -8.01 13.14
CA ALA A 302 -3.13 -7.18 13.71
C ALA A 302 -3.23 -5.71 13.26
N MET A 303 -3.45 -5.47 11.97
CA MET A 303 -3.65 -4.11 11.44
C MET A 303 -4.93 -3.44 11.95
N HIS A 304 -6.00 -4.22 12.15
CA HIS A 304 -7.23 -3.69 12.73
C HIS A 304 -7.00 -3.22 14.18
N GLN A 305 -6.39 -4.07 15.00
CA GLN A 305 -6.08 -3.78 16.40
C GLN A 305 -5.15 -2.57 16.54
N ALA A 306 -4.23 -2.41 15.60
CA ALA A 306 -3.35 -1.26 15.48
C ALA A 306 -4.04 0.01 14.96
N GLY A 307 -5.28 -0.09 14.46
CA GLY A 307 -6.05 1.01 13.89
C GLY A 307 -5.56 1.48 12.51
N THR A 308 -4.68 0.72 11.85
CA THR A 308 -4.08 1.02 10.55
C THR A 308 -4.89 0.46 9.38
N LEU A 309 -5.75 -0.54 9.62
CA LEU A 309 -6.70 -1.06 8.64
C LEU A 309 -7.91 -0.12 8.50
N LYS A 310 -7.82 0.94 7.67
CA LYS A 310 -8.92 1.89 7.45
C LYS A 310 -9.03 2.34 5.99
N GLY A 311 -10.23 2.77 5.58
CA GLY A 311 -10.48 3.42 4.29
C GLY A 311 -9.92 2.63 3.09
N LYS A 312 -9.02 3.27 2.33
CA LYS A 312 -8.39 2.69 1.14
C LYS A 312 -7.54 1.45 1.45
N THR A 313 -6.82 1.43 2.58
CA THR A 313 -6.00 0.31 3.02
C THR A 313 -6.84 -0.95 3.17
N ALA A 314 -7.96 -0.85 3.90
CA ALA A 314 -8.87 -1.97 4.10
C ALA A 314 -9.48 -2.44 2.77
N ARG A 315 -9.94 -1.51 1.93
CA ARG A 315 -10.53 -1.84 0.62
C ARG A 315 -9.55 -2.57 -0.30
N ASN A 316 -8.29 -2.14 -0.34
CA ASN A 316 -7.26 -2.77 -1.16
C ASN A 316 -6.98 -4.21 -0.74
N VAL A 317 -6.87 -4.47 0.56
CA VAL A 317 -6.65 -5.84 1.08
C VAL A 317 -7.84 -6.74 0.73
N MET A 318 -9.07 -6.29 1.00
CA MET A 318 -10.27 -7.10 0.73
C MET A 318 -10.48 -7.35 -0.77
N HIS A 319 -10.22 -6.35 -1.61
CA HIS A 319 -10.31 -6.51 -3.06
C HIS A 319 -9.22 -7.45 -3.61
N GLY A 320 -8.01 -7.44 -3.00
CA GLY A 320 -6.96 -8.40 -3.32
C GLY A 320 -7.38 -9.85 -3.04
N ILE A 321 -8.00 -10.09 -1.89
CA ILE A 321 -8.54 -11.41 -1.50
C ILE A 321 -9.65 -11.85 -2.45
N GLU A 322 -10.64 -10.99 -2.67
CA GLU A 322 -11.79 -11.30 -3.53
C GLU A 322 -11.35 -11.62 -4.97
N ARG A 323 -10.40 -10.86 -5.51
CA ARG A 323 -9.89 -11.07 -6.86
C ARG A 323 -9.15 -12.40 -7.02
N ALA A 324 -8.53 -12.91 -5.95
CA ALA A 324 -7.89 -14.21 -5.97
C ALA A 324 -8.93 -15.33 -5.99
N ASP A 325 -9.86 -15.32 -5.02
CA ASP A 325 -11.03 -16.18 -4.99
C ASP A 325 -12.10 -15.55 -4.06
N PRO A 326 -13.33 -15.31 -4.54
CA PRO A 326 -14.42 -14.83 -3.70
C PRO A 326 -14.61 -15.69 -2.44
N ASN A 327 -14.47 -17.01 -2.50
CA ASN A 327 -14.65 -17.88 -1.34
C ASN A 327 -13.64 -17.62 -0.21
N LEU A 328 -12.45 -17.09 -0.53
CA LEU A 328 -11.50 -16.67 0.49
C LEU A 328 -12.03 -15.50 1.31
N LEU A 329 -12.75 -14.57 0.69
CA LEU A 329 -13.37 -13.46 1.42
C LEU A 329 -14.38 -13.96 2.45
N ALA A 330 -15.18 -14.98 2.10
CA ALA A 330 -16.09 -15.63 3.03
C ALA A 330 -15.36 -16.40 4.13
N TRP A 331 -14.27 -17.08 3.80
CA TRP A 331 -13.43 -17.79 4.77
C TRP A 331 -12.80 -16.83 5.79
N HIS A 332 -12.23 -15.71 5.32
CA HIS A 332 -11.66 -14.67 6.17
C HIS A 332 -12.72 -14.01 7.07
N ALA A 333 -13.91 -13.74 6.53
CA ALA A 333 -15.03 -13.23 7.34
C ALA A 333 -15.43 -14.25 8.42
N ALA A 334 -15.51 -15.53 8.08
CA ALA A 334 -15.85 -16.59 9.03
C ALA A 334 -14.81 -16.66 10.16
N ARG A 335 -13.51 -16.64 9.84
CA ARG A 335 -12.43 -16.62 10.84
C ARG A 335 -12.49 -15.40 11.75
N LEU A 336 -12.75 -14.22 11.19
CA LEU A 336 -12.92 -12.99 11.98
C LEU A 336 -14.17 -13.02 12.85
N LEU A 337 -15.27 -13.60 12.39
CA LEU A 337 -16.49 -13.76 13.19
C LEU A 337 -16.28 -14.67 14.41
N LEU A 338 -15.35 -15.63 14.32
CA LEU A 338 -14.91 -16.47 15.44
C LEU A 338 -13.99 -15.74 16.41
N SER A 339 -13.36 -14.64 15.98
CA SER A 339 -12.63 -13.75 16.88
C SER A 339 -13.60 -12.96 17.76
N GLU A 340 -13.22 -12.67 19.00
CA GLU A 340 -14.02 -11.86 19.92
C GLU A 340 -13.93 -10.35 19.63
N ASP A 341 -13.21 -9.97 18.57
CA ASP A 341 -12.98 -8.58 18.18
C ASP A 341 -14.16 -8.01 17.36
N GLY A 342 -15.22 -7.62 18.08
CA GLY A 342 -16.44 -7.04 17.48
C GLY A 342 -16.19 -5.88 16.50
N PRO A 343 -15.35 -4.88 16.84
CA PRO A 343 -14.96 -3.81 15.94
C PRO A 343 -14.29 -4.29 14.63
N ALA A 344 -13.47 -5.35 14.69
CA ALA A 344 -12.83 -5.91 13.50
C ALA A 344 -13.85 -6.46 12.51
N VAL A 345 -14.84 -7.17 13.04
CA VAL A 345 -15.92 -7.75 12.26
C VAL A 345 -16.79 -6.67 11.62
N GLU A 346 -17.11 -5.61 12.34
CA GLU A 346 -17.91 -4.48 11.81
C GLU A 346 -17.16 -3.70 10.73
N LEU A 347 -15.85 -3.50 10.89
CA LEU A 347 -15.02 -2.92 9.83
C LEU A 347 -15.00 -3.84 8.60
N TYR A 348 -14.81 -5.13 8.79
CA TYR A 348 -14.78 -6.10 7.70
C TYR A 348 -16.09 -6.09 6.91
N SER A 349 -17.23 -6.09 7.62
CA SER A 349 -18.54 -6.06 6.98
C SER A 349 -18.79 -4.76 6.22
N LEU A 350 -18.31 -3.62 6.73
CA LEU A 350 -18.41 -2.34 6.04
C LEU A 350 -17.59 -2.31 4.74
N VAL A 351 -16.41 -2.90 4.76
CA VAL A 351 -15.50 -2.89 3.60
C VAL A 351 -15.93 -3.94 2.56
N ALA A 352 -16.44 -5.08 3.00
CA ALA A 352 -16.93 -6.13 2.13
C ALA A 352 -18.23 -5.75 1.37
N GLN A 353 -19.00 -4.75 1.84
CA GLN A 353 -20.21 -4.27 1.15
C GLN A 353 -19.99 -3.83 -0.30
N GLY A 354 -18.82 -3.25 -0.64
CA GLY A 354 -18.53 -2.81 -2.01
C GLY A 354 -17.83 -3.86 -2.88
N VAL A 355 -17.59 -5.03 -2.32
CA VAL A 355 -16.78 -6.12 -2.89
C VAL A 355 -17.73 -7.30 -3.16
N ALA A 356 -18.52 -7.69 -2.15
CA ALA A 356 -19.33 -8.91 -2.14
C ALA A 356 -20.70 -8.86 -2.86
N ASP A 357 -20.96 -7.87 -3.72
CA ASP A 357 -22.32 -7.58 -4.20
C ASP A 357 -22.87 -8.58 -5.24
N SER A 358 -22.02 -9.45 -5.83
CA SER A 358 -22.45 -10.33 -6.93
C SER A 358 -21.95 -11.78 -6.86
N ALA A 359 -21.13 -12.14 -5.88
CA ALA A 359 -20.56 -13.48 -5.79
C ALA A 359 -21.51 -14.47 -5.11
N ASP A 360 -21.61 -15.66 -5.68
CA ASP A 360 -22.25 -16.82 -5.07
C ASP A 360 -21.18 -17.55 -4.23
N TYR A 361 -21.16 -17.27 -2.92
CA TYR A 361 -20.19 -17.84 -1.99
C TYR A 361 -20.61 -19.26 -1.59
N ASP A 362 -19.74 -20.23 -1.85
CA ASP A 362 -19.88 -21.62 -1.44
C ASP A 362 -18.58 -22.11 -0.77
N THR A 363 -18.35 -21.57 0.43
CA THR A 363 -17.06 -21.67 1.11
C THR A 363 -16.95 -22.93 1.95
N ASP A 364 -15.81 -23.61 1.87
CA ASP A 364 -15.46 -24.65 2.82
C ASP A 364 -14.82 -24.06 4.08
N LEU A 365 -15.27 -24.56 5.23
CA LEU A 365 -14.84 -24.14 6.57
C LEU A 365 -14.11 -25.26 7.33
N ASP A 366 -13.71 -26.34 6.65
CA ASP A 366 -13.11 -27.54 7.30
C ASP A 366 -11.84 -27.18 8.08
N ASP A 367 -11.04 -26.25 7.56
CA ASP A 367 -9.79 -25.79 8.17
C ASP A 367 -9.97 -24.97 9.45
N LEU A 368 -11.19 -24.58 9.82
CA LEU A 368 -11.45 -23.78 11.03
C LEU A 368 -11.68 -24.63 12.30
N GLU A 369 -11.49 -25.95 12.22
CA GLU A 369 -11.59 -26.92 13.34
C GLU A 369 -12.85 -26.70 14.20
N LEU A 370 -13.99 -26.50 13.54
CA LEU A 370 -15.23 -26.09 14.20
C LEU A 370 -15.87 -27.27 14.96
N ASN A 371 -16.19 -27.07 16.24
CA ASN A 371 -17.07 -27.95 16.99
C ASN A 371 -18.56 -27.56 16.82
N ALA A 372 -19.48 -28.45 17.18
CA ALA A 372 -20.92 -28.25 16.96
C ALA A 372 -21.47 -26.92 17.52
N GLU A 373 -21.01 -26.50 18.70
CA GLU A 373 -21.46 -25.27 19.34
C GLU A 373 -20.85 -24.01 18.68
N THR A 374 -19.60 -24.10 18.23
CA THR A 374 -18.91 -23.02 17.50
C THR A 374 -19.52 -22.82 16.10
N VAL A 375 -19.97 -23.89 15.45
CA VAL A 375 -20.68 -23.85 14.17
C VAL A 375 -21.97 -23.03 14.31
N GLU A 376 -22.80 -23.30 15.33
CA GLU A 376 -24.05 -22.55 15.53
C GLU A 376 -23.80 -21.08 15.88
N TYR A 377 -22.80 -20.82 16.74
CA TYR A 377 -22.34 -19.46 17.07
C TYR A 377 -21.96 -18.66 15.81
N LEU A 378 -21.18 -19.28 14.91
CA LEU A 378 -20.74 -18.65 13.67
C LEU A 378 -21.92 -18.27 12.76
N GLY A 379 -22.91 -19.17 12.60
CA GLY A 379 -24.09 -18.88 11.78
C GLY A 379 -24.89 -17.67 12.28
N ARG A 380 -25.10 -17.58 13.60
CA ARG A 380 -25.78 -16.43 14.23
C ARG A 380 -24.99 -15.13 14.05
N ARG A 381 -23.67 -15.18 14.27
CA ARG A 381 -22.76 -14.04 14.09
C ARG A 381 -22.75 -13.55 12.65
N ALA A 382 -22.72 -14.45 11.68
CA ALA A 382 -22.75 -14.12 10.25
C ALA A 382 -24.02 -13.33 9.90
N LEU A 383 -25.20 -13.80 10.31
CA LEU A 383 -26.47 -13.07 10.09
C LEU A 383 -26.51 -11.71 10.78
N GLY A 384 -25.90 -11.58 11.97
CA GLY A 384 -25.90 -10.35 12.74
C GLY A 384 -24.95 -9.27 12.18
N PHE A 385 -23.70 -9.63 11.90
CA PHE A 385 -22.65 -8.68 11.51
C PHE A 385 -22.56 -8.44 10.01
N LEU A 386 -22.88 -9.45 9.19
CA LEU A 386 -22.80 -9.37 7.73
C LEU A 386 -24.15 -9.03 7.08
N PHE A 387 -25.12 -8.53 7.84
CA PHE A 387 -26.46 -8.17 7.34
C PHE A 387 -26.45 -7.20 6.16
N LEU A 388 -25.45 -6.32 6.09
CA LEU A 388 -25.27 -5.36 4.99
C LEU A 388 -24.49 -5.96 3.80
N SER A 389 -23.93 -7.15 3.94
CA SER A 389 -23.32 -7.95 2.85
C SER A 389 -24.09 -9.27 2.69
N PRO A 390 -25.35 -9.25 2.18
CA PRO A 390 -26.21 -10.43 2.20
C PRO A 390 -25.65 -11.68 1.49
N PRO A 391 -24.97 -11.59 0.33
CA PRO A 391 -24.37 -12.76 -0.29
C PRO A 391 -23.32 -13.43 0.59
N LEU A 392 -22.47 -12.65 1.26
CA LEU A 392 -21.44 -13.14 2.17
C LEU A 392 -22.05 -13.82 3.40
N ALA A 393 -23.08 -13.20 3.99
CA ALA A 393 -23.82 -13.78 5.11
C ALA A 393 -24.46 -15.13 4.73
N LEU A 394 -25.09 -15.18 3.55
CA LEU A 394 -25.74 -16.38 3.04
C LEU A 394 -24.73 -17.52 2.82
N GLY A 395 -23.58 -17.26 2.18
CA GLY A 395 -22.57 -18.29 1.92
C GLY A 395 -22.03 -18.92 3.19
N ILE A 396 -21.70 -18.11 4.20
CA ILE A 396 -21.21 -18.60 5.50
C ILE A 396 -22.30 -19.39 6.22
N VAL A 397 -23.55 -18.90 6.23
CA VAL A 397 -24.68 -19.60 6.88
C VAL A 397 -24.96 -20.94 6.21
N ALA A 398 -24.91 -21.01 4.87
CA ALA A 398 -25.08 -22.26 4.14
C ALA A 398 -23.96 -23.25 4.47
N ALA A 399 -22.70 -22.82 4.50
CA ALA A 399 -21.57 -23.65 4.90
C ALA A 399 -21.72 -24.18 6.34
N VAL A 400 -22.15 -23.32 7.27
CA VAL A 400 -22.45 -23.69 8.67
C VAL A 400 -23.57 -24.72 8.76
N MET A 401 -24.65 -24.56 7.99
CA MET A 401 -25.79 -25.49 7.98
C MET A 401 -25.40 -26.91 7.58
N ARG A 402 -24.42 -27.06 6.69
CA ARG A 402 -23.93 -28.38 6.26
C ARG A 402 -23.16 -29.13 7.36
N LYS A 403 -22.65 -28.41 8.37
CA LYS A 403 -21.81 -28.98 9.44
C LYS A 403 -22.51 -29.08 10.80
N THR A 404 -23.79 -28.68 10.88
CA THR A 404 -24.54 -28.64 12.14
C THR A 404 -25.60 -29.74 12.25
N SER A 405 -26.15 -29.94 13.46
CA SER A 405 -27.24 -30.90 13.71
C SER A 405 -28.51 -30.51 12.97
N GLU A 406 -29.43 -31.46 12.78
CA GLU A 406 -30.70 -31.18 12.10
C GLU A 406 -31.50 -30.07 12.81
N GLU A 407 -31.54 -30.09 14.15
CA GLU A 407 -32.26 -29.09 14.95
C GLU A 407 -31.66 -27.69 14.79
N ALA A 408 -30.33 -27.58 14.89
CA ALA A 408 -29.63 -26.31 14.73
C ALA A 408 -29.74 -25.78 13.29
N ARG A 409 -29.74 -26.67 12.30
CA ARG A 409 -29.93 -26.33 10.88
C ARG A 409 -31.31 -25.73 10.63
N ILE A 410 -32.37 -26.36 11.16
CA ILE A 410 -33.75 -25.85 11.07
C ILE A 410 -33.85 -24.47 11.74
N ALA A 411 -33.25 -24.30 12.93
CA ALA A 411 -33.23 -23.03 13.64
C ALA A 411 -32.52 -21.92 12.85
N LEU A 412 -31.37 -22.21 12.24
CA LEU A 412 -30.67 -21.28 11.36
C LEU A 412 -31.47 -20.95 10.10
N GLY A 413 -32.22 -21.92 9.55
CA GLY A 413 -33.09 -21.70 8.38
C GLY A 413 -34.21 -20.72 8.67
N GLU A 414 -34.81 -20.83 9.86
CA GLU A 414 -35.80 -19.88 10.35
C GLU A 414 -35.19 -18.47 10.54
N GLN A 415 -34.00 -18.37 11.13
CA GLN A 415 -33.30 -17.09 11.29
C GLN A 415 -32.90 -16.45 9.95
N LEU A 416 -32.42 -17.25 9.00
CA LEU A 416 -32.08 -16.81 7.64
C LEU A 416 -33.30 -16.18 6.95
N PHE A 417 -34.46 -16.83 7.06
CA PHE A 417 -35.71 -16.28 6.55
C PHE A 417 -36.09 -14.98 7.26
N ASP A 418 -36.12 -14.98 8.59
CA ASP A 418 -36.65 -13.88 9.40
C ASP A 418 -35.83 -12.60 9.32
N VAL A 419 -34.51 -12.73 9.11
CA VAL A 419 -33.57 -11.62 9.08
C VAL A 419 -33.21 -11.25 7.65
N LEU A 420 -32.67 -12.20 6.88
CA LEU A 420 -32.04 -11.92 5.59
C LEU A 420 -33.06 -11.93 4.44
N LEU A 421 -33.74 -13.05 4.19
CA LEU A 421 -34.62 -13.19 3.02
C LEU A 421 -35.85 -12.27 3.08
N ARG A 422 -36.34 -11.96 4.28
CA ARG A 422 -37.43 -10.99 4.47
C ARG A 422 -36.98 -9.56 4.21
N SER A 423 -35.74 -9.22 4.54
CA SER A 423 -35.15 -7.90 4.30
C SER A 423 -34.72 -7.70 2.85
N TYR A 424 -34.14 -8.74 2.23
CA TYR A 424 -33.60 -8.73 0.88
C TYR A 424 -34.27 -9.80 0.01
N PRO A 425 -35.41 -9.48 -0.64
CA PRO A 425 -36.16 -10.43 -1.47
C PRO A 425 -35.33 -11.12 -2.57
N GLY A 426 -34.36 -10.40 -3.16
CA GLY A 426 -33.49 -10.94 -4.21
C GLY A 426 -32.60 -12.07 -3.72
N MET A 427 -32.33 -12.16 -2.41
CA MET A 427 -31.52 -13.24 -1.85
C MET A 427 -32.16 -14.61 -1.98
N ALA A 428 -33.46 -14.71 -2.22
CA ALA A 428 -34.10 -15.99 -2.53
C ALA A 428 -33.49 -16.66 -3.76
N ASP A 429 -33.17 -15.87 -4.79
CA ASP A 429 -32.58 -16.38 -6.03
C ASP A 429 -31.09 -16.68 -5.87
N ASN A 430 -30.37 -15.93 -5.02
CA ASN A 430 -28.99 -16.28 -4.62
C ASN A 430 -28.97 -17.57 -3.79
N THR A 431 -29.94 -17.77 -2.88
CA THR A 431 -30.05 -19.00 -2.09
C THR A 431 -30.25 -20.20 -3.01
N GLU A 432 -31.11 -20.11 -4.02
CA GLU A 432 -31.31 -21.21 -4.98
C GLU A 432 -30.05 -21.56 -5.77
N ARG A 433 -29.18 -20.58 -6.04
CA ARG A 433 -27.92 -20.79 -6.77
C ARG A 433 -26.88 -21.57 -5.98
N ILE A 434 -26.87 -21.45 -4.64
CA ILE A 434 -25.91 -22.14 -3.76
C ILE A 434 -26.46 -23.43 -3.13
N VAL A 435 -27.75 -23.73 -3.32
CA VAL A 435 -28.33 -24.98 -2.85
C VAL A 435 -27.72 -26.14 -3.63
N GLY A 436 -27.08 -27.06 -2.91
CA GLY A 436 -26.46 -28.24 -3.51
C GLY A 436 -27.47 -29.28 -4.00
N GLY A 437 -26.91 -30.40 -4.46
CA GLY A 437 -27.65 -31.58 -4.89
C GLY A 437 -28.36 -32.31 -3.74
N PRO A 438 -28.91 -33.51 -4.00
CA PRO A 438 -29.65 -34.29 -2.99
C PRO A 438 -28.83 -34.69 -1.76
N GLU A 439 -27.50 -34.70 -1.88
CA GLU A 439 -26.56 -35.04 -0.79
C GLU A 439 -26.22 -33.85 0.11
N ASP A 440 -26.60 -32.63 -0.28
CA ASP A 440 -26.38 -31.43 0.52
C ASP A 440 -27.34 -31.40 1.71
N LEU A 441 -26.77 -31.56 2.91
CA LEU A 441 -27.48 -31.54 4.19
C LEU A 441 -28.27 -30.25 4.42
N ALA A 442 -27.86 -29.12 3.82
CA ALA A 442 -28.54 -27.83 3.93
C ALA A 442 -29.70 -27.65 2.93
N ALA A 443 -29.77 -28.48 1.89
CA ALA A 443 -30.63 -28.22 0.73
C ALA A 443 -32.11 -28.08 1.08
N ASP A 444 -32.67 -29.01 1.87
CA ASP A 444 -34.11 -29.00 2.18
C ASP A 444 -34.50 -27.80 3.04
N VAL A 445 -33.65 -27.41 4.00
CA VAL A 445 -33.87 -26.25 4.87
C VAL A 445 -33.78 -24.95 4.06
N LEU A 446 -32.77 -24.82 3.19
CA LEU A 446 -32.60 -23.66 2.32
C LEU A 446 -33.75 -23.51 1.33
N ARG A 447 -34.18 -24.59 0.67
CA ARG A 447 -35.37 -24.59 -0.20
C ARG A 447 -36.64 -24.22 0.57
N GLY A 448 -36.78 -24.73 1.80
CA GLY A 448 -37.88 -24.38 2.70
C GLY A 448 -37.90 -22.89 3.03
N ALA A 449 -36.76 -22.30 3.37
CA ALA A 449 -36.62 -20.87 3.64
C ALA A 449 -36.96 -20.00 2.42
N VAL A 450 -36.52 -20.40 1.21
CA VAL A 450 -36.88 -19.74 -0.05
C VAL A 450 -38.37 -19.83 -0.33
N ALA A 451 -38.97 -21.01 -0.18
CA ALA A 451 -40.40 -21.20 -0.37
C ALA A 451 -41.21 -20.31 0.59
N LYS A 452 -40.77 -20.21 1.85
CA LYS A 452 -41.36 -19.33 2.86
C LYS A 452 -41.21 -17.86 2.50
N ALA A 453 -40.05 -17.43 2.00
CA ALA A 453 -39.81 -16.07 1.51
C ALA A 453 -40.73 -15.71 0.34
N ARG A 454 -40.84 -16.58 -0.67
CA ARG A 454 -41.74 -16.38 -1.81
C ARG A 454 -43.21 -16.38 -1.40
N ALA A 455 -43.61 -17.28 -0.51
CA ALA A 455 -44.96 -17.31 0.05
C ALA A 455 -45.30 -15.99 0.76
N TYR A 456 -44.39 -15.50 1.61
CA TYR A 456 -44.53 -14.21 2.29
C TYR A 456 -44.70 -13.04 1.30
N LEU A 457 -43.84 -12.95 0.29
CA LEU A 457 -43.93 -11.90 -0.73
C LEU A 457 -45.21 -12.00 -1.56
N SER A 458 -45.64 -13.22 -1.90
CA SER A 458 -46.88 -13.44 -2.65
C SER A 458 -48.10 -13.00 -1.84
N ALA A 459 -48.13 -13.26 -0.53
CA ALA A 459 -49.20 -12.88 0.37
C ALA A 459 -49.34 -11.36 0.54
N LEU A 460 -48.25 -10.60 0.34
CA LEU A 460 -48.28 -9.13 0.36
C LEU A 460 -48.85 -8.49 -0.92
N LYS A 461 -48.84 -9.20 -2.07
CA LYS A 461 -49.30 -8.62 -3.35
C LYS A 461 -50.78 -8.21 -3.31
N PRO A 462 -51.72 -9.02 -2.81
CA PRO A 462 -53.13 -8.64 -2.72
C PRO A 462 -53.36 -7.41 -1.82
N VAL A 463 -52.56 -7.20 -0.77
CA VAL A 463 -52.71 -6.05 0.15
C VAL A 463 -52.61 -4.71 -0.58
N ARG A 464 -51.80 -4.62 -1.66
CA ARG A 464 -51.71 -3.40 -2.49
C ARG A 464 -53.00 -3.03 -3.23
N SER A 465 -53.92 -3.99 -3.39
CA SER A 465 -55.23 -3.75 -4.02
C SER A 465 -56.27 -3.17 -3.05
N ILE A 466 -56.03 -3.25 -1.74
CA ILE A 466 -56.90 -2.68 -0.70
C ILE A 466 -56.72 -1.16 -0.71
N ALA A 467 -57.80 -0.42 -0.98
CA ALA A 467 -57.74 1.03 -1.16
C ALA A 467 -57.35 1.76 0.14
N GLU A 468 -57.79 1.23 1.29
CA GLU A 468 -57.56 1.76 2.63
C GLU A 468 -56.08 1.70 3.04
N PHE A 469 -55.30 0.77 2.48
CA PHE A 469 -53.87 0.67 2.73
C PHE A 469 -53.01 1.44 1.73
N ARG A 470 -53.63 2.16 0.77
CA ARG A 470 -52.86 2.98 -0.18
C ARG A 470 -52.50 4.32 0.47
N PRO A 471 -51.21 4.70 0.51
CA PRO A 471 -50.83 6.03 0.92
C PRO A 471 -51.44 7.07 -0.03
N SER A 472 -51.83 8.21 0.54
CA SER A 472 -52.36 9.35 -0.22
C SER A 472 -51.36 9.81 -1.30
N GLU A 473 -51.84 10.47 -2.35
CA GLU A 473 -50.96 11.05 -3.38
C GLU A 473 -49.89 11.97 -2.79
N ARG A 474 -50.28 12.79 -1.80
CA ARG A 474 -49.35 13.65 -1.08
C ARG A 474 -48.24 12.85 -0.39
N GLN A 475 -48.57 11.77 0.31
CA GLN A 475 -47.57 10.92 0.97
C GLN A 475 -46.65 10.22 -0.03
N ARG A 476 -47.20 9.75 -1.17
CA ARG A 476 -46.40 9.16 -2.25
C ARG A 476 -45.44 10.17 -2.86
N PHE A 477 -45.91 11.40 -3.09
CA PHE A 477 -45.08 12.50 -3.58
C PHE A 477 -43.95 12.84 -2.60
N ILE A 478 -44.26 13.04 -1.31
CA ILE A 478 -43.27 13.32 -0.27
C ILE A 478 -42.23 12.20 -0.17
N GLN A 479 -42.66 10.94 -0.24
CA GLN A 479 -41.73 9.81 -0.19
C GLN A 479 -40.84 9.73 -1.43
N ALA A 480 -41.38 10.05 -2.62
CA ALA A 480 -40.60 10.10 -3.86
C ALA A 480 -39.57 11.23 -3.82
N GLU A 481 -39.95 12.41 -3.32
CA GLU A 481 -39.05 13.55 -3.13
C GLU A 481 -37.93 13.21 -2.14
N ARG A 482 -38.28 12.66 -0.96
CA ARG A 482 -37.31 12.20 0.03
C ARG A 482 -36.34 11.17 -0.54
N GLN A 483 -36.82 10.22 -1.33
CA GLN A 483 -35.97 9.21 -1.97
C GLN A 483 -35.02 9.85 -3.00
N ALA A 484 -35.51 10.82 -3.78
CA ALA A 484 -34.70 11.54 -4.75
C ALA A 484 -33.62 12.41 -4.07
N ASP A 485 -33.93 13.04 -2.94
CA ASP A 485 -32.95 13.78 -2.13
C ASP A 485 -31.88 12.84 -1.60
N PHE A 486 -32.29 11.72 -0.99
CA PHE A 486 -31.36 10.71 -0.47
C PHE A 486 -30.39 10.18 -1.52
N TRP A 487 -30.87 9.86 -2.73
CA TRP A 487 -30.01 9.41 -3.82
C TRP A 487 -29.07 10.50 -4.33
N ARG A 488 -29.52 11.76 -4.38
CA ARG A 488 -28.67 12.90 -4.75
C ARG A 488 -27.53 13.10 -3.76
N ASP A 489 -27.79 12.92 -2.47
CA ASP A 489 -26.77 13.03 -1.43
C ASP A 489 -25.76 11.87 -1.51
N ILE A 490 -26.22 10.63 -1.73
CA ILE A 490 -25.32 9.49 -1.97
C ILE A 490 -24.42 9.76 -3.18
N GLN A 491 -24.98 10.20 -4.30
CA GLN A 491 -24.21 10.45 -5.52
C GLN A 491 -23.17 11.56 -5.31
N ARG A 492 -23.52 12.62 -4.58
CA ARG A 492 -22.58 13.70 -4.23
C ARG A 492 -21.45 13.18 -3.35
N ASN A 493 -21.76 12.43 -2.29
CA ASN A 493 -20.76 11.85 -1.40
C ASN A 493 -19.84 10.87 -2.14
N ALA A 494 -20.39 10.06 -3.05
CA ALA A 494 -19.60 9.14 -3.89
C ALA A 494 -18.66 9.88 -4.85
N HIS A 495 -19.13 11.01 -5.41
CA HIS A 495 -18.30 11.86 -6.27
C HIS A 495 -17.13 12.47 -5.47
N ASP A 496 -17.39 13.01 -4.28
CA ASP A 496 -16.38 13.63 -3.43
C ASP A 496 -15.30 12.64 -2.98
N GLN A 497 -15.65 11.35 -2.84
CA GLN A 497 -14.73 10.27 -2.47
C GLN A 497 -13.93 9.67 -3.64
N SER A 498 -14.19 10.09 -4.89
CA SER A 498 -13.55 9.52 -6.07
C SER A 498 -12.38 10.37 -6.56
N ASP A 499 -11.16 9.90 -6.31
CA ASP A 499 -9.91 10.54 -6.77
C ASP A 499 -9.93 10.81 -8.28
N LEU A 500 -10.52 9.89 -9.07
CA LEU A 500 -10.57 10.00 -10.53
C LEU A 500 -11.59 11.05 -11.01
N LEU A 501 -12.76 11.12 -10.37
CA LEU A 501 -13.79 12.09 -10.74
C LEU A 501 -13.37 13.53 -10.38
N GLN A 502 -12.48 13.72 -9.40
CA GLN A 502 -11.91 15.02 -9.07
C GLN A 502 -11.05 15.62 -10.21
N PHE A 503 -10.48 14.79 -11.08
CA PHE A 503 -9.73 15.26 -12.26
C PHE A 503 -10.60 15.51 -13.49
N ILE A 504 -11.87 15.10 -13.46
CA ILE A 504 -12.79 15.24 -14.59
C ILE A 504 -13.67 16.47 -14.37
N THR A 505 -13.68 17.39 -15.34
CA THR A 505 -14.59 18.54 -15.28
C THR A 505 -16.02 18.09 -15.56
N VAL A 506 -16.91 18.25 -14.59
CA VAL A 506 -18.34 17.94 -14.73
C VAL A 506 -19.11 19.21 -15.10
N GLN A 507 -19.90 19.15 -16.17
CA GLN A 507 -20.86 20.19 -16.55
C GLN A 507 -22.29 19.66 -16.38
N HIS A 508 -23.08 20.30 -15.53
CA HIS A 508 -24.49 19.97 -15.37
C HIS A 508 -25.32 20.58 -16.51
N LEU A 509 -25.91 19.72 -17.33
CA LEU A 509 -26.83 20.13 -18.39
C LEU A 509 -28.27 19.95 -17.92
N LEU A 510 -29.12 20.95 -18.17
CA LEU A 510 -30.54 20.89 -17.83
C LEU A 510 -31.33 19.99 -18.79
N TYR A 511 -30.90 19.95 -20.06
CA TYR A 511 -31.48 19.14 -21.12
C TYR A 511 -30.42 18.81 -22.18
N GLY A 512 -30.53 17.63 -22.80
CA GLY A 512 -29.66 17.20 -23.90
C GLY A 512 -29.47 15.68 -23.93
N SER A 513 -29.21 15.13 -25.11
CA SER A 513 -28.95 13.70 -25.31
C SER A 513 -27.55 13.42 -25.87
N GLY A 514 -26.70 14.44 -26.00
CA GLY A 514 -25.36 14.34 -26.57
C GLY A 514 -24.60 15.67 -26.52
N SER A 515 -23.30 15.61 -26.79
CA SER A 515 -22.43 16.77 -26.99
C SER A 515 -21.91 16.82 -28.43
N VAL A 516 -21.59 18.02 -28.91
CA VAL A 516 -21.01 18.24 -30.25
C VAL A 516 -19.72 19.03 -30.07
N THR A 517 -18.61 18.45 -30.50
CA THR A 517 -17.28 19.07 -30.45
C THR A 517 -16.71 19.17 -31.85
N HIS A 518 -16.00 20.26 -32.12
CA HIS A 518 -15.31 20.50 -33.39
C HIS A 518 -13.82 20.30 -33.17
N VAL A 519 -13.19 19.41 -33.95
CA VAL A 519 -11.76 19.10 -33.85
C VAL A 519 -11.07 19.56 -35.11
N ASP A 520 -10.11 20.47 -34.97
CA ASP A 520 -9.30 20.94 -36.09
C ASP A 520 -8.28 19.87 -36.51
N SER A 521 -8.15 19.65 -37.81
CA SER A 521 -7.13 18.77 -38.36
C SER A 521 -5.73 19.36 -38.13
N PRO A 522 -4.67 18.54 -37.93
CA PRO A 522 -3.31 19.02 -37.67
C PRO A 522 -2.75 19.99 -38.73
N ASP A 523 -3.34 19.93 -39.93
CA ASP A 523 -3.03 20.66 -41.16
C ASP A 523 -3.73 22.03 -41.23
N GLY A 524 -4.67 22.33 -40.31
CA GLY A 524 -5.43 23.58 -40.24
C GLY A 524 -6.47 23.81 -41.35
N SER A 525 -6.69 22.83 -42.23
CA SER A 525 -7.53 22.97 -43.43
C SER A 525 -9.00 22.60 -43.26
N GLU A 526 -9.33 21.69 -42.33
CA GLU A 526 -10.72 21.25 -42.06
C GLU A 526 -11.01 21.00 -40.57
N THR A 527 -12.14 21.54 -40.12
CA THR A 527 -12.70 21.32 -38.79
C THR A 527 -13.71 20.16 -38.84
N ARG A 528 -13.41 19.05 -38.19
CA ARG A 528 -14.28 17.86 -38.15
C ARG A 528 -15.27 17.96 -37.00
N ARG A 529 -16.57 17.88 -37.32
CA ARG A 529 -17.64 17.78 -36.32
C ARG A 529 -17.69 16.36 -35.76
N MET A 530 -17.64 16.24 -34.44
CA MET A 530 -17.76 15.00 -33.69
C MET A 530 -18.96 15.12 -32.74
N GLU A 531 -19.94 14.21 -32.91
CA GLU A 531 -21.06 14.09 -31.98
C GLU A 531 -20.79 12.92 -31.03
N VAL A 532 -20.99 13.13 -29.74
CA VAL A 532 -20.89 12.09 -28.72
C VAL A 532 -22.24 11.98 -28.02
N PRO A 533 -23.00 10.88 -28.21
CA PRO A 533 -24.24 10.68 -27.47
C PRO A 533 -23.95 10.51 -25.99
N MET A 534 -24.84 11.01 -25.13
CA MET A 534 -24.72 10.82 -23.69
C MET A 534 -24.99 9.36 -23.34
N GLN A 535 -24.14 8.80 -22.48
CA GLN A 535 -24.31 7.46 -21.94
C GLN A 535 -24.86 7.55 -20.52
N SER A 536 -25.81 6.66 -20.20
CA SER A 536 -26.31 6.50 -18.85
C SER A 536 -25.58 5.35 -18.17
N HIS A 537 -24.94 5.65 -17.04
CA HIS A 537 -24.47 4.64 -16.11
C HIS A 537 -25.44 4.60 -14.93
N SER A 538 -26.00 3.43 -14.65
CA SER A 538 -26.88 3.20 -13.51
C SER A 538 -26.34 2.04 -12.70
N HIS A 539 -26.37 2.19 -11.38
CA HIS A 539 -26.09 1.12 -10.44
C HIS A 539 -27.36 0.87 -9.62
N GLU A 540 -27.72 -0.40 -9.47
CA GLU A 540 -28.79 -0.81 -8.58
C GLU A 540 -28.20 -1.31 -7.28
N MET A 541 -28.77 -0.88 -6.16
CA MET A 541 -28.37 -1.34 -4.83
C MET A 541 -29.61 -1.79 -4.08
N ALA A 542 -29.53 -2.97 -3.45
CA ALA A 542 -30.62 -3.49 -2.63
C ALA A 542 -30.62 -2.85 -1.24
N MET A 543 -31.73 -2.22 -0.85
CA MET A 543 -31.93 -1.69 0.50
C MET A 543 -32.75 -2.67 1.35
N PRO A 544 -32.42 -2.88 2.64
CA PRO A 544 -33.13 -3.79 3.52
C PRO A 544 -34.56 -3.28 3.81
N ARG A 545 -35.56 -4.05 3.39
CA ARG A 545 -36.98 -3.67 3.54
C ARG A 545 -37.42 -3.50 4.99
N LEU A 546 -36.86 -4.30 5.91
CA LEU A 546 -37.22 -4.22 7.32
C LEU A 546 -36.72 -2.94 7.98
N GLU A 547 -35.70 -2.27 7.45
CA GLU A 547 -35.28 -0.96 7.94
C GLU A 547 -36.38 0.11 7.75
N GLY A 548 -37.16 -0.01 6.66
CA GLY A 548 -38.32 0.86 6.43
C GLY A 548 -39.61 0.41 7.13
N LEU A 549 -39.78 -0.90 7.35
CA LEU A 549 -41.04 -1.48 7.86
C LEU A 549 -41.07 -1.68 9.39
N ASP A 550 -39.98 -2.16 9.96
CA ASP A 550 -39.82 -2.46 11.39
C ASP A 550 -38.35 -2.26 11.82
N PRO A 551 -37.86 -1.00 11.83
CA PRO A 551 -36.47 -0.72 12.16
C PRO A 551 -36.09 -1.15 13.58
N VAL A 552 -37.02 -1.01 14.53
CA VAL A 552 -36.77 -1.37 15.94
C VAL A 552 -36.67 -2.88 16.10
N GLY A 553 -37.60 -3.64 15.51
CA GLY A 553 -37.56 -5.10 15.55
C GLY A 553 -36.35 -5.68 14.82
N LEU A 554 -35.99 -5.11 13.66
CA LEU A 554 -34.77 -5.48 12.96
C LEU A 554 -33.52 -5.24 13.82
N ASN A 555 -33.37 -4.03 14.38
CA ASN A 555 -32.22 -3.68 15.20
C ASN A 555 -32.11 -4.57 16.45
N LEU A 556 -33.23 -4.88 17.11
CA LEU A 556 -33.24 -5.78 18.26
C LEU A 556 -32.78 -7.20 17.86
N ARG A 557 -33.25 -7.72 16.72
CA ARG A 557 -32.83 -9.04 16.21
C ARG A 557 -31.33 -9.07 15.88
N LEU A 558 -30.84 -8.06 15.16
CA LEU A 558 -29.41 -7.94 14.83
C LEU A 558 -28.57 -7.84 16.09
N PHE A 559 -29.00 -7.06 17.09
CA PHE A 559 -28.33 -6.97 18.38
C PHE A 559 -28.25 -8.32 19.08
N MET A 560 -29.36 -9.06 19.17
CA MET A 560 -29.39 -10.39 19.82
C MET A 560 -28.47 -11.40 19.11
N LEU A 561 -28.41 -11.35 17.78
CA LEU A 561 -27.50 -12.20 16.99
C LEU A 561 -26.03 -11.82 17.20
N ARG A 562 -25.72 -10.53 17.31
CA ARG A 562 -24.36 -10.04 17.56
C ARG A 562 -23.88 -10.33 18.98
N ALA A 563 -24.80 -10.28 19.94
CA ALA A 563 -24.55 -10.49 21.38
C ALA A 563 -24.49 -11.97 21.79
N SER A 564 -24.62 -12.92 20.85
CA SER A 564 -24.39 -14.34 21.14
C SER A 564 -22.98 -14.53 21.74
N ARG A 565 -22.86 -15.36 22.77
CA ARG A 565 -21.56 -15.69 23.37
C ARG A 565 -20.96 -16.91 22.71
N ARG A 566 -19.63 -16.93 22.61
CA ARG A 566 -18.91 -18.13 22.23
C ARG A 566 -19.10 -19.18 23.33
N PRO A 567 -19.42 -20.43 22.98
CA PRO A 567 -19.45 -21.53 23.95
C PRO A 567 -18.04 -21.75 24.53
N GLU A 568 -17.95 -22.08 25.83
CA GLU A 568 -16.68 -22.32 26.54
C GLU A 568 -15.96 -23.59 26.11
#